data_AF-G0UXH8-F1
#
_entry.id   AF-G0UXH8-F1
#
_cell.length_a   1.000
_cell.length_b   1.000
_cell.length_c   1.000
_cell.angle_alpha   90.00
_cell.angle_beta   90.00
_cell.angle_gamma   90.00
#
_symmetry.space_group_name_H-M   'P 1'
#
loop_
_entity.id
_entity.type
_entity.pdbx_description
1 polymer ?
#
loop_
_entity_poly.entity_id
_entity_poly.type
_entity_poly.pdbx_seq_one_letter_code
_entity_poly.pdbx_strand_id
1 'polypeptide(L)'
;MALEDLAVNGCRNEASTVGYMCLLRSYRQACEKRAQYVEADLVQRVLRYMRLDEETRHVCGLTELQRQERDAIECAHREEMQEFHHVWNMRIDELEEKELQLETDLIERQNLELQCLYEEVSNLNPHKGRCSRGLLYTRAVEHILASQREYVRAHKKKKVADSIEARDTERFVQAKMEVFERREALLRQKHEQERHVLNMKAKRRRLEMESARKKELYILLRRYLNAQRELELHQNIIRSKTGTILLKHATNNKGDTSGTAVLVESAESGAFGLRVRRQHLDSLVDQCSLPKLVGKPK
;
A
#
# COMPACT_ATOMS: atom_id res chain seq x y z
N MET A 1 -25.00 -27.79 -9.08
CA MET A 1 -25.63 -28.65 -10.11
C MET A 1 -24.61 -29.41 -10.95
N ALA A 2 -23.88 -28.86 -11.92
CA ALA A 2 -22.96 -29.67 -12.76
C ALA A 2 -21.79 -30.35 -12.00
N LEU A 3 -21.25 -29.72 -10.95
CA LEU A 3 -20.19 -30.29 -10.11
C LEU A 3 -20.71 -31.35 -9.13
N GLU A 4 -21.94 -31.19 -8.65
CA GLU A 4 -22.61 -32.18 -7.79
C GLU A 4 -22.99 -33.43 -8.60
N ASP A 5 -23.46 -33.25 -9.84
CA ASP A 5 -23.77 -34.37 -10.74
C ASP A 5 -22.51 -35.15 -11.15
N LEU A 6 -21.35 -34.50 -11.31
CA LEU A 6 -20.08 -35.18 -11.57
C LEU A 6 -19.57 -35.97 -10.35
N ALA A 7 -19.70 -35.42 -9.14
CA ALA A 7 -19.36 -36.12 -7.90
C ALA A 7 -20.27 -37.34 -7.67
N VAL A 8 -21.58 -37.19 -7.91
CA VAL A 8 -22.57 -38.27 -7.78
C VAL A 8 -22.36 -39.37 -8.84
N ASN A 9 -22.02 -39.00 -10.09
CA ASN A 9 -21.70 -39.96 -11.15
C ASN A 9 -20.34 -40.64 -10.94
N GLY A 10 -19.36 -39.96 -10.33
CA GLY A 10 -18.07 -40.54 -9.92
C GLY A 10 -18.24 -41.64 -8.87
N CYS A 11 -18.98 -41.37 -7.79
CA CYS A 11 -19.26 -42.35 -6.72
C CYS A 11 -20.03 -43.58 -7.23
N ARG A 12 -20.94 -43.40 -8.20
CA ARG A 12 -21.70 -44.50 -8.81
C ARG A 12 -20.82 -45.41 -9.68
N ASN A 13 -19.81 -44.84 -10.33
CA ASN A 13 -18.81 -45.59 -11.11
C ASN A 13 -17.78 -46.31 -10.22
N GLU A 14 -17.42 -45.74 -9.07
CA GLU A 14 -16.55 -46.38 -8.07
C GLU A 14 -17.22 -47.60 -7.41
N ALA A 15 -18.50 -47.49 -7.05
CA ALA A 15 -19.26 -48.64 -6.53
C ALA A 15 -19.43 -49.75 -7.58
N SER A 16 -19.59 -49.37 -8.85
CA SER A 16 -19.71 -50.30 -9.99
C SER A 16 -18.39 -51.02 -10.29
N THR A 17 -17.26 -50.32 -10.23
CA THR A 17 -15.91 -50.88 -10.45
C THR A 17 -15.50 -51.86 -9.36
N VAL A 18 -15.73 -51.54 -8.08
CA VAL A 18 -15.48 -52.46 -6.95
C VAL A 18 -16.34 -53.73 -7.06
N GLY A 19 -17.62 -53.59 -7.41
CA GLY A 19 -18.52 -54.73 -7.65
C GLY A 19 -18.05 -55.62 -8.80
N TYR A 20 -17.62 -55.00 -9.90
CA TYR A 20 -17.07 -55.70 -11.06
C TYR A 20 -15.76 -56.44 -10.75
N MET A 21 -14.86 -55.83 -9.97
CA MET A 21 -13.63 -56.49 -9.50
C MET A 21 -13.91 -57.71 -8.63
N CYS A 22 -14.93 -57.67 -7.76
CA CYS A 22 -15.35 -58.81 -6.95
C CYS A 22 -15.89 -59.95 -7.83
N LEU A 23 -16.69 -59.62 -8.86
CA LEU A 23 -17.18 -60.59 -9.83
C LEU A 23 -16.03 -61.26 -10.59
N LEU A 24 -15.05 -60.48 -11.07
CA LEU A 24 -13.87 -61.00 -11.76
C LEU A 24 -13.00 -61.90 -10.87
N ARG A 25 -12.89 -61.60 -9.56
CA ARG A 25 -12.19 -62.48 -8.60
C ARG A 25 -12.90 -63.81 -8.43
N SER A 26 -14.23 -63.79 -8.29
CA SER A 26 -15.04 -65.01 -8.19
C SER A 26 -14.97 -65.85 -9.47
N TYR A 27 -14.98 -65.19 -10.63
CA TYR A 27 -14.81 -65.84 -11.93
C TYR A 27 -13.42 -66.47 -12.08
N ARG A 28 -12.35 -65.77 -11.69
CA ARG A 28 -10.98 -66.32 -11.66
C ARG A 28 -10.89 -67.59 -10.82
N GLN A 29 -11.46 -67.58 -9.61
CA GLN A 29 -11.51 -68.75 -8.72
C GLN A 29 -12.31 -69.92 -9.33
N ALA A 30 -13.36 -69.64 -10.10
CA ALA A 30 -14.11 -70.66 -10.81
C ALA A 30 -13.30 -71.29 -11.96
N CYS A 31 -12.55 -70.48 -12.72
CA CYS A 31 -11.64 -70.96 -13.77
C CYS A 31 -10.48 -71.79 -13.19
N GLU A 32 -9.92 -71.40 -12.04
CA GLU A 32 -8.90 -72.16 -11.29
C GLU A 32 -9.43 -73.55 -10.88
N LYS A 33 -10.65 -73.62 -10.34
CA LYS A 33 -11.31 -74.89 -9.97
C LYS A 33 -11.59 -75.81 -11.16
N ARG A 34 -11.72 -75.25 -12.37
CA ARG A 34 -11.98 -75.97 -13.62
C ARG A 34 -10.70 -76.28 -14.42
N ALA A 35 -9.51 -75.97 -13.88
CA ALA A 35 -8.22 -76.09 -14.55
C ALA A 35 -8.09 -75.27 -15.87
N GLN A 36 -8.88 -74.21 -16.03
CA GLN A 36 -8.82 -73.30 -17.18
C GLN A 36 -7.83 -72.16 -16.90
N TYR A 37 -6.53 -72.49 -16.89
CA TYR A 37 -5.48 -71.56 -16.44
C TYR A 37 -5.25 -70.37 -17.36
N VAL A 38 -5.46 -70.53 -18.68
CA VAL A 38 -5.30 -69.43 -19.66
C VAL A 38 -6.32 -68.32 -19.43
N GLU A 39 -7.57 -68.69 -19.16
CA GLU A 39 -8.64 -67.74 -18.83
C GLU A 39 -8.42 -67.09 -17.46
N ALA A 40 -7.99 -67.88 -16.46
CA ALA A 40 -7.65 -67.35 -15.13
C ALA A 40 -6.52 -66.31 -15.19
N ASP A 41 -5.52 -66.52 -16.04
CA ASP A 41 -4.40 -65.58 -16.24
C ASP A 41 -4.83 -64.30 -16.99
N LEU A 42 -5.72 -64.40 -17.97
CA LEU A 42 -6.32 -63.23 -18.62
C LEU A 42 -7.09 -62.37 -17.61
N VAL A 43 -7.94 -63.00 -16.78
CA VAL A 43 -8.72 -62.31 -15.73
C VAL A 43 -7.78 -61.69 -14.69
N GLN A 44 -6.68 -62.37 -14.36
CA GLN A 44 -5.66 -61.83 -13.47
C GLN A 44 -5.00 -60.57 -14.03
N ARG A 45 -4.70 -60.53 -15.35
CA ARG A 45 -4.17 -59.34 -16.03
C ARG A 45 -5.18 -58.19 -16.03
N VAL A 46 -6.46 -58.46 -16.30
CA VAL A 46 -7.53 -57.46 -16.26
C VAL A 46 -7.69 -56.88 -14.84
N LEU A 47 -7.66 -57.73 -13.80
CA LEU A 47 -7.71 -57.29 -12.40
C LEU A 47 -6.50 -56.42 -12.02
N ARG A 48 -5.30 -56.71 -12.54
CA ARG A 48 -4.11 -55.85 -12.34
C ARG A 48 -4.29 -54.49 -13.00
N TYR A 49 -4.76 -54.47 -14.26
CA TYR A 49 -5.00 -53.22 -14.99
C TYR A 49 -6.05 -52.34 -14.31
N MET A 50 -7.18 -52.92 -13.88
CA MET A 50 -8.25 -52.19 -13.18
C MET A 50 -7.76 -51.58 -11.86
N ARG A 51 -6.92 -52.28 -11.09
CA ARG A 51 -6.29 -51.72 -9.89
C ARG A 51 -5.39 -50.53 -10.21
N LEU A 52 -4.56 -50.66 -11.25
CA LEU A 52 -3.67 -49.57 -11.67
C LEU A 52 -4.46 -48.35 -12.17
N ASP A 53 -5.57 -48.55 -12.88
CA ASP A 53 -6.46 -47.48 -13.34
C ASP A 53 -7.12 -46.75 -12.15
N GLU A 54 -7.63 -47.48 -11.16
CA GLU A 54 -8.18 -46.91 -9.92
C GLU A 54 -7.12 -46.11 -9.13
N GLU A 55 -5.91 -46.66 -8.97
CA GLU A 55 -4.80 -45.98 -8.29
C GLU A 55 -4.38 -44.71 -9.05
N THR A 56 -4.32 -44.78 -10.38
CA THR A 56 -4.00 -43.62 -11.24
C THR A 56 -5.07 -42.53 -11.11
N ARG A 57 -6.35 -42.89 -11.12
CA ARG A 57 -7.45 -41.95 -10.88
C ARG A 57 -7.35 -41.29 -9.51
N HIS A 58 -7.06 -42.07 -8.47
CA HIS A 58 -6.87 -41.56 -7.12
C HIS A 58 -5.71 -40.57 -7.04
N VAL A 59 -4.57 -40.86 -7.70
CA VAL A 59 -3.42 -39.93 -7.79
C VAL A 59 -3.78 -38.64 -8.52
N CYS A 60 -4.49 -38.74 -9.65
CA CYS A 60 -4.97 -37.58 -10.40
C CYS A 60 -5.92 -36.72 -9.54
N GLY A 61 -6.87 -37.35 -8.84
CA GLY A 61 -7.78 -36.66 -7.93
C GLY A 61 -7.06 -35.95 -6.79
N LEU A 62 -6.09 -36.60 -6.16
CA LEU A 62 -5.24 -35.97 -5.15
C LEU A 62 -4.46 -34.77 -5.71
N THR A 63 -3.91 -34.89 -6.92
CA THR A 63 -3.14 -33.81 -7.55
C THR A 63 -4.03 -32.60 -7.85
N GLU A 64 -5.26 -32.84 -8.26
CA GLU A 64 -6.26 -31.81 -8.51
C GLU A 64 -6.69 -31.11 -7.20
N LEU A 65 -6.94 -31.87 -6.12
CA LEU A 65 -7.21 -31.28 -4.80
C LEU A 65 -6.03 -30.42 -4.32
N GLN A 66 -4.80 -30.90 -4.46
CA GLN A 66 -3.61 -30.14 -4.11
C GLN A 66 -3.48 -28.84 -4.92
N ARG A 67 -3.94 -28.83 -6.17
CA ARG A 67 -4.00 -27.63 -7.01
C ARG A 67 -5.04 -26.65 -6.48
N GLN A 68 -6.25 -27.13 -6.20
CA GLN A 68 -7.33 -26.30 -5.65
C GLN A 68 -6.96 -25.69 -4.30
N GLU A 69 -6.27 -26.42 -3.42
CA GLU A 69 -5.77 -25.89 -2.15
C GLU A 69 -4.78 -24.73 -2.37
N ARG A 70 -3.86 -24.84 -3.33
CA ARG A 70 -2.91 -23.77 -3.67
C ARG A 70 -3.65 -22.55 -4.22
N ASP A 71 -4.56 -22.78 -5.17
CA ASP A 71 -5.36 -21.73 -5.79
C ASP A 71 -6.20 -21.00 -4.72
N ALA A 72 -6.75 -21.72 -3.74
CA ALA A 72 -7.51 -21.13 -2.63
C ALA A 72 -6.66 -20.22 -1.75
N ILE A 73 -5.43 -20.63 -1.38
CA ILE A 73 -4.51 -19.78 -0.62
C ILE A 73 -4.10 -18.55 -1.43
N GLU A 74 -3.83 -18.69 -2.73
CA GLU A 74 -3.47 -17.57 -3.60
C GLU A 74 -4.63 -16.57 -3.76
N CYS A 75 -5.86 -17.05 -3.92
CA CYS A 75 -7.05 -16.22 -3.99
C CYS A 75 -7.28 -15.47 -2.68
N ALA A 76 -7.24 -16.16 -1.54
CA ALA A 76 -7.37 -15.54 -0.22
C ALA A 76 -6.29 -14.46 0.01
N HIS A 77 -5.04 -14.74 -0.33
CA HIS A 77 -3.97 -13.74 -0.22
C HIS A 77 -4.19 -12.53 -1.13
N ARG A 78 -4.70 -12.73 -2.34
CA ARG A 78 -5.01 -11.63 -3.26
C ARG A 78 -6.12 -10.73 -2.72
N GLU A 79 -7.16 -11.32 -2.15
CA GLU A 79 -8.25 -10.59 -1.49
C GLU A 79 -7.73 -9.79 -0.28
N GLU A 80 -6.97 -10.44 0.62
CA GLU A 80 -6.35 -9.76 1.75
C GLU A 80 -5.44 -8.59 1.32
N MET A 81 -4.71 -8.75 0.21
CA MET A 81 -3.84 -7.71 -0.34
C MET A 81 -4.64 -6.54 -0.91
N GLN A 82 -5.76 -6.82 -1.58
CA GLN A 82 -6.67 -5.79 -2.08
C GLN A 82 -7.30 -5.00 -0.93
N GLU A 83 -7.78 -5.70 0.10
CA GLU A 83 -8.33 -5.09 1.30
C GLU A 83 -7.28 -4.26 2.04
N PHE A 84 -6.06 -4.79 2.19
CA PHE A 84 -4.92 -4.07 2.74
C PHE A 84 -4.69 -2.76 1.99
N HIS A 85 -4.62 -2.81 0.65
CA HIS A 85 -4.44 -1.61 -0.16
C HIS A 85 -5.60 -0.62 -0.01
N HIS A 86 -6.83 -1.10 -0.01
CA HIS A 86 -8.01 -0.26 0.14
C HIS A 86 -8.01 0.49 1.47
N VAL A 87 -7.81 -0.23 2.59
CA VAL A 87 -7.74 0.35 3.94
C VAL A 87 -6.60 1.36 4.04
N TRP A 88 -5.43 1.03 3.49
CA TRP A 88 -4.28 1.93 3.54
C TRP A 88 -4.43 3.18 2.67
N ASN A 89 -5.06 3.06 1.51
CA ASN A 89 -5.37 4.22 0.68
C ASN A 89 -6.35 5.15 1.41
N MET A 90 -7.40 4.60 2.05
CA MET A 90 -8.32 5.42 2.85
C MET A 90 -7.65 6.13 4.01
N ARG A 91 -6.74 5.45 4.72
CA ARG A 91 -5.95 6.08 5.79
C ARG A 91 -5.02 7.19 5.27
N ILE A 92 -4.49 7.05 4.06
CA ILE A 92 -3.66 8.07 3.42
C ILE A 92 -4.54 9.27 3.05
N ASP A 93 -5.68 9.02 2.40
CA ASP A 93 -6.62 10.06 1.99
C ASP A 93 -7.10 10.89 3.20
N GLU A 94 -7.47 10.22 4.31
CA GLU A 94 -7.85 10.90 5.56
C GLU A 94 -6.71 11.75 6.14
N LEU A 95 -5.46 11.30 6.01
CA LEU A 95 -4.30 12.06 6.50
C LEU A 95 -4.07 13.28 5.61
N GLU A 96 -4.16 13.12 4.29
CA GLU A 96 -3.98 14.21 3.34
C GLU A 96 -5.08 15.26 3.48
N GLU A 97 -6.32 14.84 3.72
CA GLU A 97 -7.43 15.74 4.02
C GLU A 97 -7.18 16.54 5.30
N LYS A 98 -6.76 15.87 6.39
CA LYS A 98 -6.41 16.54 7.66
C LYS A 98 -5.22 17.50 7.49
N GLU A 99 -4.22 17.14 6.69
CA GLU A 99 -3.08 18.01 6.38
C GLU A 99 -3.53 19.25 5.60
N LEU A 100 -4.39 19.07 4.60
CA LEU A 100 -4.95 20.17 3.81
C LEU A 100 -5.76 21.13 4.70
N GLN A 101 -6.63 20.60 5.57
CA GLN A 101 -7.41 21.41 6.52
C GLN A 101 -6.51 22.24 7.44
N LEU A 102 -5.43 21.65 7.96
CA LEU A 102 -4.49 22.38 8.81
C LEU A 102 -3.73 23.47 8.04
N GLU A 103 -3.44 23.25 6.76
CA GLU A 103 -2.81 24.24 5.89
C GLU A 103 -3.78 25.38 5.55
N THR A 104 -5.03 25.08 5.22
CA THR A 104 -6.06 26.10 4.95
C THR A 104 -6.32 26.96 6.19
N ASP A 105 -6.49 26.34 7.35
CA ASP A 105 -6.67 27.04 8.63
C ASP A 105 -5.50 27.98 8.94
N LEU A 106 -4.28 27.53 8.64
CA LEU A 106 -3.07 28.35 8.84
C LEU A 106 -3.07 29.54 7.89
N ILE A 107 -3.35 29.33 6.61
CA ILE A 107 -3.38 30.40 5.60
C ILE A 107 -4.48 31.42 5.94
N GLU A 108 -5.66 30.97 6.34
CA GLU A 108 -6.76 31.84 6.75
C GLU A 108 -6.38 32.71 7.95
N ARG A 109 -5.79 32.13 9.00
CA ARG A 109 -5.29 32.88 10.16
C ARG A 109 -4.23 33.90 9.74
N GLN A 110 -3.28 33.51 8.89
CA GLN A 110 -2.22 34.40 8.42
C GLN A 110 -2.78 35.56 7.58
N ASN A 111 -3.79 35.30 6.74
CA ASN A 111 -4.48 36.32 5.96
C ASN A 111 -5.24 37.31 6.85
N LEU A 112 -5.92 36.82 7.90
CA LEU A 112 -6.60 37.68 8.88
C LEU A 112 -5.59 38.55 9.64
N GLU A 113 -4.47 37.99 10.09
CA GLU A 113 -3.41 38.75 10.75
C GLU A 113 -2.86 39.87 9.84
N LEU A 114 -2.67 39.59 8.55
CA LEU A 114 -2.26 40.61 7.57
C LEU A 114 -3.32 41.69 7.38
N GLN A 115 -4.59 41.31 7.23
CA GLN A 115 -5.71 42.26 7.09
C GLN A 115 -5.81 43.19 8.30
N CYS A 116 -5.75 42.65 9.52
CA CYS A 116 -5.74 43.46 10.74
C CYS A 116 -4.55 44.44 10.76
N LEU A 117 -3.36 44.02 10.34
CA LEU A 117 -2.19 44.90 10.25
C LEU A 117 -2.42 46.03 9.22
N TYR A 118 -3.00 45.74 8.05
CA TYR A 118 -3.36 46.76 7.06
C TYR A 118 -4.40 47.74 7.60
N GLU A 119 -5.41 47.26 8.31
CA GLU A 119 -6.45 48.09 8.94
C GLU A 119 -5.86 48.99 10.03
N GLU A 120 -5.02 48.46 10.92
CA GLU A 120 -4.30 49.22 11.93
C GLU A 120 -3.48 50.36 11.31
N VAL A 121 -2.79 50.08 10.21
CA VAL A 121 -2.00 51.08 9.51
C VAL A 121 -2.88 52.06 8.76
N SER A 122 -3.98 51.64 8.14
CA SER A 122 -4.95 52.57 7.55
C SER A 122 -5.52 53.55 8.60
N ASN A 123 -5.84 53.04 9.78
CA ASN A 123 -6.43 53.82 10.89
C ASN A 123 -5.47 54.81 11.57
N LEU A 124 -4.15 54.65 11.38
CA LEU A 124 -3.15 55.62 11.82
C LEU A 124 -3.28 56.92 11.01
N ASN A 125 -4.09 57.84 11.53
CA ASN A 125 -4.39 59.12 10.89
C ASN A 125 -3.19 60.09 10.90
N PRO A 126 -2.83 60.69 9.75
CA PRO A 126 -1.70 61.63 9.65
C PRO A 126 -1.86 62.96 10.38
N HIS A 127 -3.10 63.44 10.52
CA HIS A 127 -3.36 64.85 10.81
C HIS A 127 -3.43 65.23 12.29
N LYS A 128 -3.49 64.27 13.22
CA LYS A 128 -3.93 64.58 14.60
C LYS A 128 -2.83 65.03 15.57
N GLY A 129 -1.54 65.07 15.22
CA GLY A 129 -0.54 65.35 16.27
C GLY A 129 0.84 65.87 15.92
N ARG A 130 1.19 66.19 14.66
CA ARG A 130 2.60 66.50 14.31
C ARG A 130 2.81 67.63 13.31
N CYS A 131 1.98 68.68 13.34
CA CYS A 131 2.34 69.91 12.64
C CYS A 131 3.66 70.44 13.22
N SER A 132 4.68 70.68 12.39
CA SER A 132 5.92 71.25 12.91
C SER A 132 5.66 72.59 13.58
N ARG A 133 6.46 72.91 14.61
CA ARG A 133 6.39 74.22 15.28
C ARG A 133 6.53 75.37 14.28
N GLY A 134 7.29 75.16 13.20
CA GLY A 134 7.43 76.08 12.08
C GLY A 134 6.13 76.29 11.32
N LEU A 135 5.38 75.23 11.01
CA LEU A 135 4.07 75.30 10.35
C LEU A 135 3.04 76.04 11.20
N LEU A 136 2.96 75.73 12.50
CA LEU A 136 2.03 76.41 13.41
C LEU A 136 2.34 77.92 13.50
N TYR A 137 3.63 78.27 13.56
CA TYR A 137 4.07 79.66 13.57
C TYR A 137 3.75 80.38 12.26
N THR A 138 4.01 79.78 11.09
CA THR A 138 3.72 80.41 9.79
C THR A 138 2.23 80.56 9.55
N ARG A 139 1.40 79.60 9.99
CA ARG A 139 -0.07 79.69 9.97
C ARG A 139 -0.60 80.78 10.91
N ALA A 140 -0.02 80.93 12.10
CA ALA A 140 -0.39 82.01 13.02
C ALA A 140 -0.07 83.39 12.42
N VAL A 141 1.11 83.55 11.80
CA VAL A 141 1.51 84.79 11.13
C VAL A 141 0.63 85.07 9.90
N GLU A 142 0.27 84.04 9.12
CA GLU A 142 -0.69 84.14 8.01
C GLU A 142 -2.03 84.71 8.50
N HIS A 143 -2.57 84.16 9.59
CA HIS A 143 -3.84 84.59 10.17
C HIS A 143 -3.78 86.05 10.68
N ILE A 144 -2.70 86.43 11.37
CA ILE A 144 -2.50 87.81 11.83
C ILE A 144 -2.46 88.79 10.64
N LEU A 145 -1.68 88.49 9.59
CA LEU A 145 -1.59 89.34 8.40
C LEU A 145 -2.91 89.42 7.64
N ALA A 146 -3.69 88.34 7.60
CA ALA A 146 -5.03 88.33 7.02
C ALA A 146 -5.99 89.21 7.83
N SER A 147 -5.94 89.16 9.16
CA SER A 147 -6.77 89.99 10.05
C SER A 147 -6.45 91.48 9.92
N GLN A 148 -5.19 91.82 9.62
CA GLN A 148 -4.71 93.18 9.35
C GLN A 148 -5.02 93.66 7.92
N ARG A 149 -5.72 92.83 7.11
CA ARG A 149 -6.04 93.09 5.69
C ARG A 149 -4.82 93.19 4.77
N GLU A 150 -3.65 92.71 5.19
CA GLU A 150 -2.42 92.66 4.38
C GLU A 150 -2.40 91.41 3.47
N TYR A 151 -3.35 91.30 2.55
CA TYR A 151 -3.59 90.07 1.77
C TYR A 151 -2.39 89.60 0.93
N VAL A 152 -1.61 90.53 0.36
CA VAL A 152 -0.43 90.19 -0.46
C VAL A 152 0.64 89.49 0.37
N ARG A 153 0.86 89.96 1.61
CA ARG A 153 1.83 89.38 2.54
C ARG A 153 1.30 88.09 3.16
N ALA A 154 0.01 88.03 3.49
CA ALA A 154 -0.66 86.80 3.94
C ALA A 154 -0.54 85.68 2.88
N HIS A 155 -0.80 85.97 1.60
CA HIS A 155 -0.68 84.99 0.52
C HIS A 155 0.76 84.47 0.33
N LYS A 156 1.78 85.34 0.49
CA LYS A 156 3.19 84.89 0.48
C LYS A 156 3.47 83.95 1.65
N LYS A 157 2.94 84.24 2.84
CA LYS A 157 3.10 83.36 4.02
C LYS A 157 2.33 82.05 3.88
N LYS A 158 1.14 82.07 3.27
CA LYS A 158 0.37 80.87 2.92
C LYS A 158 1.18 79.90 2.07
N LYS A 159 1.81 80.37 0.98
CA LYS A 159 2.67 79.52 0.13
C LYS A 159 3.82 78.85 0.90
N VAL A 160 4.38 79.55 1.89
CA VAL A 160 5.44 79.01 2.75
C VAL A 160 4.86 78.02 3.77
N ALA A 161 3.66 78.25 4.30
CA ALA A 161 2.99 77.30 5.18
C ALA A 161 2.63 76.02 4.40
N ASP A 162 2.05 76.13 3.21
CA ASP A 162 1.66 75.01 2.36
C ASP A 162 2.88 74.14 1.96
N SER A 163 4.05 74.74 1.73
CA SER A 163 5.27 73.98 1.43
C SER A 163 5.86 73.25 2.63
N ILE A 164 5.76 73.83 3.83
CA ILE A 164 6.15 73.17 5.08
C ILE A 164 5.19 72.02 5.39
N GLU A 165 3.88 72.24 5.17
CA GLU A 165 2.85 71.22 5.35
C GLU A 165 3.07 70.02 4.43
N ALA A 166 3.34 70.24 3.14
CA ALA A 166 3.68 69.16 2.20
C ALA A 166 4.92 68.35 2.64
N ARG A 167 5.95 69.02 3.16
CA ARG A 167 7.16 68.35 3.64
C ARG A 167 6.91 67.54 4.92
N ASP A 168 6.10 68.06 5.84
CA ASP A 168 5.74 67.38 7.08
C ASP A 168 4.83 66.18 6.81
N THR A 169 3.91 66.28 5.85
CA THR A 169 3.05 65.15 5.44
C THR A 169 3.88 64.04 4.77
N GLU A 170 4.80 64.37 3.86
CA GLU A 170 5.70 63.38 3.26
C GLU A 170 6.55 62.65 4.29
N ARG A 171 7.18 63.37 5.23
CA ARG A 171 7.97 62.77 6.31
C ARG A 171 7.13 61.85 7.20
N PHE A 172 5.90 62.25 7.50
CA PHE A 172 5.00 61.43 8.28
C PHE A 172 4.62 60.15 7.54
N VAL A 173 4.29 60.25 6.25
CA VAL A 173 3.98 59.09 5.41
C VAL A 173 5.18 58.13 5.35
N GLN A 174 6.39 58.65 5.14
CA GLN A 174 7.62 57.85 5.15
C GLN A 174 7.83 57.13 6.49
N ALA A 175 7.76 57.84 7.62
CA ALA A 175 7.92 57.24 8.94
C ALA A 175 6.84 56.18 9.23
N LYS A 176 5.60 56.40 8.76
CA LYS A 176 4.50 55.43 8.87
C LYS A 176 4.79 54.18 8.04
N MET A 177 5.27 54.34 6.80
CA MET A 177 5.63 53.21 5.93
C MET A 177 6.79 52.40 6.51
N GLU A 178 7.84 53.06 7.04
CA GLU A 178 8.96 52.34 7.67
C GLU A 178 8.53 51.48 8.87
N VAL A 179 7.63 51.98 9.71
CA VAL A 179 7.09 51.22 10.84
C VAL A 179 6.24 50.05 10.35
N PHE A 180 5.43 50.27 9.31
CA PHE A 180 4.64 49.23 8.67
C PHE A 180 5.53 48.12 8.09
N GLU A 181 6.50 48.47 7.26
CA GLU A 181 7.41 47.51 6.61
C GLU A 181 8.16 46.65 7.63
N ARG A 182 8.63 47.25 8.73
CA ARG A 182 9.29 46.50 9.82
C ARG A 182 8.34 45.51 10.49
N ARG A 183 7.10 45.93 10.79
CA ARG A 183 6.10 45.04 11.40
C ARG A 183 5.69 43.91 10.44
N GLU A 184 5.49 44.25 9.17
CA GLU A 184 5.13 43.29 8.13
C GLU A 184 6.27 42.27 7.91
N ALA A 185 7.53 42.70 7.90
CA ALA A 185 8.68 41.79 7.79
C ALA A 185 8.74 40.78 8.95
N LEU A 186 8.53 41.24 10.19
CA LEU A 186 8.48 40.36 11.36
C LEU A 186 7.30 39.38 11.28
N LEU A 187 6.14 39.85 10.83
CA LEU A 187 4.96 39.01 10.66
C LEU A 187 5.16 37.94 9.58
N ARG A 188 5.73 38.30 8.43
CA ARG A 188 6.08 37.34 7.37
C ARG A 188 7.08 36.29 7.87
N GLN A 189 8.10 36.70 8.62
CA GLN A 189 9.05 35.77 9.21
C GLN A 189 8.37 34.78 10.16
N LYS A 190 7.44 35.24 11.01
CA LYS A 190 6.63 34.38 11.87
C LYS A 190 5.80 33.39 11.03
N HIS A 191 5.13 33.85 9.98
CA HIS A 191 4.32 33.01 9.08
C HIS A 191 5.16 31.94 8.38
N GLU A 192 6.37 32.28 7.93
CA GLU A 192 7.32 31.34 7.32
C GLU A 192 7.76 30.26 8.31
N GLN A 193 8.06 30.64 9.55
CA GLN A 193 8.44 29.69 10.61
C GLN A 193 7.29 28.73 10.93
N GLU A 194 6.06 29.23 11.05
CA GLU A 194 4.87 28.40 11.29
C GLU A 194 4.63 27.40 10.15
N ARG A 195 4.70 27.86 8.89
CA ARG A 195 4.60 27.00 7.70
C ARG A 195 5.70 25.94 7.67
N HIS A 196 6.93 26.33 8.01
CA HIS A 196 8.06 25.40 8.07
C HIS A 196 7.82 24.29 9.11
N VAL A 197 7.38 24.66 10.31
CA VAL A 197 7.06 23.70 11.39
C VAL A 197 5.91 22.78 10.97
N LEU A 198 4.86 23.30 10.34
CA LEU A 198 3.75 22.51 9.80
C LEU A 198 4.25 21.49 8.76
N ASN A 199 5.06 21.94 7.80
CA ASN A 199 5.63 21.10 6.75
C ASN A 199 6.51 19.98 7.32
N MET A 200 7.33 20.29 8.34
CA MET A 200 8.15 19.27 9.01
C MET A 200 7.31 18.24 9.76
N LYS A 201 6.20 18.67 10.40
CA LYS A 201 5.25 17.75 11.04
C LYS A 201 4.55 16.86 10.00
N ALA A 202 4.11 17.41 8.88
CA ALA A 202 3.49 16.66 7.79
C ALA A 202 4.45 15.60 7.22
N LYS A 203 5.69 16.01 6.90
CA LYS A 203 6.74 15.09 6.43
C LYS A 203 7.00 13.95 7.42
N ARG A 204 7.10 14.25 8.72
CA ARG A 204 7.30 13.23 9.75
C ARG A 204 6.14 12.24 9.78
N ARG A 205 4.89 12.73 9.79
CA ARG A 205 3.69 11.88 9.80
C ARG A 205 3.62 10.98 8.56
N ARG A 206 3.93 11.51 7.37
CA ARG A 206 4.02 10.72 6.13
C ARG A 206 5.06 9.60 6.23
N LEU A 207 6.26 9.92 6.73
CA LEU A 207 7.32 8.91 6.93
C LEU A 207 6.93 7.83 7.95
N GLU A 208 6.28 8.22 9.06
CA GLU A 208 5.78 7.29 10.07
C GLU A 208 4.72 6.35 9.48
N MET A 209 3.80 6.89 8.69
CA MET A 209 2.74 6.12 8.00
C MET A 209 3.31 5.16 6.95
N GLU A 210 4.27 5.61 6.14
CA GLU A 210 4.97 4.74 5.19
C GLU A 210 5.71 3.60 5.91
N SER A 211 6.36 3.89 7.04
CA SER A 211 7.03 2.89 7.85
C SER A 211 6.02 1.87 8.41
N ALA A 212 4.88 2.33 8.92
CA ALA A 212 3.82 1.47 9.43
C ALA A 212 3.24 0.58 8.31
N ARG A 213 2.94 1.15 7.14
CA ARG A 213 2.47 0.41 5.96
C ARG A 213 3.45 -0.68 5.55
N LYS A 214 4.75 -0.38 5.49
CA LYS A 214 5.80 -1.36 5.15
C LYS A 214 5.86 -2.50 6.16
N LYS A 215 5.75 -2.19 7.46
CA LYS A 215 5.75 -3.21 8.53
C LYS A 215 4.54 -4.13 8.44
N GLU A 216 3.34 -3.57 8.27
CA GLU A 216 2.12 -4.38 8.14
C GLU A 216 2.14 -5.23 6.87
N LEU A 217 2.59 -4.66 5.74
CA LEU A 217 2.77 -5.40 4.49
C LEU A 217 3.74 -6.58 4.67
N TYR A 218 4.85 -6.36 5.37
CA TYR A 218 5.81 -7.43 5.67
C TYR A 218 5.18 -8.56 6.50
N ILE A 219 4.38 -8.21 7.51
CA ILE A 219 3.67 -9.20 8.34
C ILE A 219 2.67 -10.00 7.48
N LEU A 220 1.90 -9.34 6.63
CA LEU A 220 0.95 -9.97 5.70
C LEU A 220 1.65 -10.96 4.76
N LEU A 221 2.76 -10.53 4.14
CA LEU A 221 3.54 -11.37 3.23
C LEU A 221 4.13 -12.58 3.96
N ARG A 222 4.63 -12.37 5.18
CA ARG A 222 5.18 -13.46 6.00
C ARG A 222 4.12 -14.48 6.39
N ARG A 223 2.89 -14.05 6.70
CA ARG A 223 1.76 -14.94 6.97
C ARG A 223 1.45 -15.81 5.75
N TYR A 224 1.36 -15.20 4.57
CA TYR A 224 1.15 -15.93 3.31
C TYR A 224 2.25 -16.96 3.04
N LEU A 225 3.52 -16.56 3.15
CA LEU A 225 4.66 -17.48 2.95
C LEU A 225 4.67 -18.63 3.96
N ASN A 226 4.23 -18.41 5.20
CA ASN A 226 4.07 -19.48 6.18
C ASN A 226 2.98 -20.46 5.76
N ALA A 227 1.80 -19.96 5.38
CA ALA A 227 0.69 -20.80 4.92
C ALA A 227 1.07 -21.64 3.69
N GLN A 228 1.80 -21.04 2.74
CA GLN A 228 2.34 -21.78 1.58
C GLN A 228 3.31 -22.89 2.00
N ARG A 229 4.26 -22.61 2.88
CA ARG A 229 5.22 -23.61 3.36
C ARG A 229 4.54 -24.76 4.09
N GLU A 230 3.56 -24.45 4.94
CA GLU A 230 2.78 -25.46 5.64
C GLU A 230 2.00 -26.34 4.65
N LEU A 231 1.33 -25.73 3.67
CA LEU A 231 0.64 -26.48 2.62
C LEU A 231 1.61 -27.38 1.82
N GLU A 232 2.76 -26.84 1.40
CA GLU A 232 3.78 -27.61 0.69
C GLU A 232 4.27 -28.82 1.52
N LEU A 233 4.50 -28.64 2.82
CA LEU A 233 4.88 -29.72 3.72
C LEU A 233 3.79 -30.80 3.78
N HIS A 234 2.53 -30.41 3.94
CA HIS A 234 1.40 -31.35 3.92
C HIS A 234 1.30 -32.12 2.60
N GLN A 235 1.42 -31.42 1.47
CA GLN A 235 1.36 -32.02 0.14
C GLN A 235 2.54 -32.96 -0.13
N ASN A 236 3.74 -32.62 0.35
CA ASN A 236 4.93 -33.47 0.24
C ASN A 236 4.78 -34.77 1.05
N ILE A 237 4.19 -34.71 2.25
CA ILE A 237 3.88 -35.89 3.06
C ILE A 237 2.89 -36.79 2.32
N ILE A 238 1.83 -36.21 1.75
CA ILE A 238 0.83 -36.96 0.96
C ILE A 238 1.51 -37.60 -0.26
N ARG A 239 2.32 -36.85 -1.01
CA ARG A 239 3.05 -37.35 -2.19
C ARG A 239 3.98 -38.51 -1.83
N SER A 240 4.71 -38.40 -0.73
CA SER A 240 5.58 -39.48 -0.23
C SER A 240 4.77 -40.74 0.08
N LYS A 241 3.65 -40.61 0.82
CA LYS A 241 2.76 -41.73 1.13
C LYS A 241 2.19 -42.37 -0.14
N THR A 242 1.63 -41.57 -1.06
CA THR A 242 1.07 -42.06 -2.31
C THR A 242 2.12 -42.72 -3.20
N GLY A 243 3.32 -42.14 -3.30
CA GLY A 243 4.46 -42.72 -4.03
C GLY A 243 4.89 -44.07 -3.48
N THR A 244 4.92 -44.24 -2.14
CA THR A 244 5.24 -45.55 -1.54
C THR A 244 4.16 -46.60 -1.82
N ILE A 245 2.89 -46.21 -1.95
CA ILE A 245 1.80 -47.13 -2.31
C ILE A 245 2.01 -47.59 -3.75
N LEU A 246 2.13 -46.66 -4.71
CA LEU A 246 2.36 -46.99 -6.11
C LEU A 246 3.60 -47.87 -6.33
N LEU A 247 4.70 -47.59 -5.61
CA LEU A 247 5.93 -48.37 -5.71
C LEU A 247 5.77 -49.81 -5.19
N LYS A 248 5.00 -50.02 -4.11
CA LYS A 248 4.65 -51.36 -3.61
C LYS A 248 3.84 -52.14 -4.63
N HIS A 249 2.88 -51.50 -5.30
CA HIS A 249 2.06 -52.13 -6.33
C HIS A 249 2.86 -52.43 -7.61
N ALA A 250 3.80 -51.56 -8.00
CA ALA A 250 4.68 -51.78 -9.13
C ALA A 250 5.74 -52.87 -8.90
N THR A 251 6.31 -52.97 -7.69
CA THR A 251 7.32 -53.99 -7.36
C THR A 251 6.73 -55.39 -7.22
N ASN A 252 5.43 -55.50 -6.86
CA ASN A 252 4.69 -56.76 -6.87
C ASN A 252 4.43 -57.29 -8.31
N ASN A 253 4.72 -56.50 -9.35
CA ASN A 253 4.65 -56.91 -10.76
C ASN A 253 5.97 -57.46 -11.32
N LYS A 254 7.03 -57.66 -10.50
CA LYS A 254 8.33 -58.24 -10.93
C LYS A 254 8.27 -59.76 -11.22
N GLY A 255 7.17 -60.23 -11.80
CA GLY A 255 7.11 -61.49 -12.55
C GLY A 255 7.22 -61.28 -14.07
N ASP A 256 6.94 -60.07 -14.57
CA ASP A 256 6.84 -59.79 -16.01
C ASP A 256 7.84 -58.70 -16.41
N THR A 257 9.08 -59.11 -16.70
CA THR A 257 10.14 -58.27 -17.26
C THR A 257 9.78 -57.83 -18.67
N SER A 258 9.11 -56.68 -18.83
CA SER A 258 9.22 -55.88 -20.07
C SER A 258 8.61 -54.47 -20.00
N GLY A 259 7.68 -54.16 -19.07
CA GLY A 259 6.90 -52.91 -19.14
C GLY A 259 7.14 -51.88 -18.04
N THR A 260 7.84 -52.23 -16.96
CA THR A 260 7.81 -51.48 -15.69
C THR A 260 8.82 -50.33 -15.60
N ALA A 261 9.71 -50.17 -16.59
CA ALA A 261 10.75 -49.13 -16.57
C ALA A 261 10.20 -47.71 -16.78
N VAL A 262 9.10 -47.55 -17.52
CA VAL A 262 8.58 -46.25 -17.96
C VAL A 262 7.83 -45.48 -16.84
N LEU A 263 7.33 -46.16 -15.81
CA LEU A 263 6.57 -45.51 -14.73
C LEU A 263 7.44 -45.00 -13.57
N VAL A 264 8.65 -45.54 -13.41
CA VAL A 264 9.58 -45.10 -12.34
C VAL A 264 10.30 -43.81 -12.75
N GLU A 265 10.58 -43.63 -14.05
CA GLU A 265 11.29 -42.46 -14.59
C GLU A 265 10.47 -41.14 -14.48
N SER A 266 9.13 -41.26 -14.43
CA SER A 266 8.21 -40.13 -14.20
C SER A 266 8.10 -39.70 -12.73
N ALA A 267 8.50 -40.55 -11.78
CA ALA A 267 8.54 -40.23 -10.35
C ALA A 267 9.90 -39.63 -9.93
N GLU A 268 10.97 -39.96 -10.66
CA GLU A 268 12.33 -39.47 -10.40
C GLU A 268 12.71 -38.22 -11.20
N SER A 269 11.95 -37.88 -12.25
CA SER A 269 12.07 -36.58 -12.93
C SER A 269 11.55 -35.45 -12.04
N GLY A 270 12.39 -35.02 -11.10
CA GLY A 270 12.37 -33.71 -10.45
C GLY A 270 12.61 -32.57 -11.44
N ALA A 271 11.88 -32.58 -12.56
CA ALA A 271 12.05 -31.74 -13.71
C ALA A 271 11.06 -30.56 -13.64
N PHE A 272 11.59 -29.46 -13.10
CA PHE A 272 11.28 -28.06 -13.42
C PHE A 272 10.03 -27.41 -12.80
N GLY A 273 10.31 -26.62 -11.76
CA GLY A 273 9.46 -25.50 -11.33
C GLY A 273 9.97 -24.75 -10.09
N LEU A 274 10.73 -25.40 -9.21
CA LEU A 274 10.90 -24.90 -7.84
C LEU A 274 12.21 -24.14 -7.54
N ARG A 275 13.25 -24.22 -8.38
CA ARG A 275 14.51 -23.48 -8.09
C ARG A 275 14.52 -22.05 -8.62
N VAL A 276 13.83 -21.76 -9.72
CA VAL A 276 13.83 -20.42 -10.33
C VAL A 276 12.86 -19.47 -9.61
N ARG A 277 11.72 -19.97 -9.08
CA ARG A 277 10.78 -19.14 -8.29
C ARG A 277 11.32 -18.77 -6.90
N ARG A 278 12.12 -19.64 -6.26
CA ARG A 278 12.69 -19.39 -4.93
C ARG A 278 13.61 -18.17 -4.91
N GLN A 279 14.48 -18.04 -5.92
CA GLN A 279 15.41 -16.90 -6.03
C GLN A 279 14.72 -15.57 -6.32
N HIS A 280 13.59 -15.58 -7.03
CA HIS A 280 12.82 -14.36 -7.33
C HIS A 280 11.97 -13.87 -6.14
N LEU A 281 11.50 -14.78 -5.28
CA LEU A 281 10.73 -14.42 -4.07
C LEU A 281 11.64 -14.04 -2.91
N ASP A 282 12.77 -14.75 -2.73
CA ASP A 282 13.77 -14.39 -1.72
C ASP A 282 14.41 -13.03 -2.03
N SER A 283 14.59 -12.66 -3.31
CA SER A 283 15.11 -11.33 -3.68
C SER A 283 14.13 -10.18 -3.41
N LEU A 284 12.81 -10.42 -3.49
CA LEU A 284 11.77 -9.44 -3.13
C LEU A 284 11.69 -9.21 -1.61
N VAL A 285 11.99 -10.25 -0.82
CA VAL A 285 12.07 -10.15 0.64
C VAL A 285 13.36 -9.44 1.07
N ASP A 286 14.49 -9.71 0.40
CA ASP A 286 15.77 -9.05 0.69
C ASP A 286 15.77 -7.55 0.31
N GLN A 287 15.02 -7.15 -0.72
CA GLN A 287 14.84 -5.73 -1.09
C GLN A 287 13.97 -4.93 -0.10
N CYS A 288 13.20 -5.60 0.77
CA CYS A 288 12.46 -4.97 1.86
C CYS A 288 13.27 -4.85 3.16
N SER A 289 14.51 -5.32 3.17
CA SER A 289 15.44 -5.16 4.29
C SER A 289 15.83 -3.70 4.43
N LEU A 290 15.44 -3.07 5.54
CA LEU A 290 15.91 -1.74 5.93
C LEU A 290 17.45 -1.67 5.86
N PRO A 291 18.04 -0.62 5.27
CA PRO A 291 19.48 -0.43 5.34
C PRO A 291 19.88 -0.33 6.81
N LYS A 292 20.83 -1.18 7.21
CA LYS A 292 21.51 -1.06 8.51
C LYS A 292 22.14 0.33 8.55
N LEU A 293 21.66 1.18 9.46
CA LEU A 293 22.33 2.41 9.83
C LEU A 293 23.69 2.02 10.43
N VAL A 294 24.70 1.98 9.57
CA VAL A 294 26.10 1.95 9.97
C VAL A 294 26.39 3.31 10.59
N GLY A 295 26.39 3.35 11.93
CA GLY A 295 26.99 4.45 12.66
C GLY A 295 28.44 4.61 12.22
N LYS A 296 28.77 5.75 11.61
CA LYS A 296 30.15 6.17 11.46
C LYS A 296 30.60 6.77 12.80
N PRO A 297 31.68 6.26 13.41
CA PRO A 297 32.41 7.03 14.39
C PRO A 297 33.42 7.92 13.65
N LYS A 298 33.26 9.23 13.78
CA LYS A 298 34.28 10.29 13.94
C LYS A 298 33.65 11.64 13.66
#